data_AF-A0A2D6JF29-F1
#
_entry.id   AF-A0A2D6JF29-F1
#
_cell.length_a   1.000
_cell.length_b   1.000
_cell.length_c   1.000
_cell.angle_alpha   90.00
_cell.angle_beta   90.00
_cell.angle_gamma   90.00
#
_symmetry.space_group_name_H-M   'P 1'
#
loop_
_entity.id
_entity.type
_entity.pdbx_description
1 polymer ?
#
loop_
_entity_poly.entity_id
_entity_poly.type
_entity_poly.pdbx_seq_one_letter_code
_entity_poly.pdbx_strand_id
1 'polypeptide(L)'
;MKLFKILAGITLMLSLTACPGGGSGGGADGNSPFGASGIISLNGTDANSIGDSLVVAEVRAVAQSASLPDYVVIGSEGTTDEEIDPINIPDPNNMFLIVVNQNFPTGSINSAISMTIRANGVDYSYICYNPGASYIDCGSGINVNIAEKKVSFVNVDVENTDSSEILRLNGEVSW
;
A
#
# COMPACT_ATOMS: atom_id res chain seq x y z
N MET A 1 -51.14 -63.66 19.75
CA MET A 1 -49.83 -62.99 19.98
C MET A 1 -48.96 -63.21 18.75
N LYS A 2 -48.85 -62.19 17.90
CA LYS A 2 -47.99 -62.11 16.70
C LYS A 2 -47.40 -60.70 16.76
N LEU A 3 -46.11 -60.56 17.09
CA LEU A 3 -44.93 -60.48 16.20
C LEU A 3 -44.74 -59.07 15.62
N PHE A 4 -43.45 -58.67 15.59
CA PHE A 4 -42.85 -57.45 15.00
C PHE A 4 -42.87 -56.19 15.86
N LYS A 5 -41.84 -55.33 15.87
CA LYS A 5 -40.38 -55.33 15.66
C LYS A 5 -40.02 -53.84 15.71
N ILE A 6 -38.73 -53.56 15.95
CA ILE A 6 -38.01 -52.30 15.64
C ILE A 6 -38.05 -51.22 16.73
N LEU A 7 -36.93 -51.23 17.44
CA LEU A 7 -36.27 -50.17 18.17
C LEU A 7 -36.05 -48.95 17.25
N ALA A 8 -36.77 -47.85 17.48
CA ALA A 8 -36.47 -46.57 16.85
C ALA A 8 -35.56 -45.77 17.80
N GLY A 9 -34.28 -45.68 17.44
CA GLY A 9 -33.31 -44.84 18.11
C GLY A 9 -33.66 -43.36 17.92
N ILE A 10 -33.78 -42.65 19.04
CA ILE A 10 -33.93 -41.20 19.07
C ILE A 10 -32.55 -40.59 18.76
N THR A 11 -32.37 -40.13 17.52
CA THR A 11 -31.22 -39.27 17.18
C THR A 11 -31.57 -37.85 17.57
N LEU A 12 -31.04 -37.41 18.70
CA LEU A 12 -31.11 -36.05 19.20
C LEU A 12 -30.17 -35.16 18.37
N MET A 13 -30.71 -34.47 17.37
CA MET A 13 -30.06 -33.32 16.73
C MET A 13 -30.56 -32.07 17.44
N LEU A 14 -29.75 -31.49 18.34
CA LEU A 14 -29.95 -30.12 18.80
C LEU A 14 -28.69 -29.28 18.55
N SER A 15 -28.93 -28.22 17.80
CA SER A 15 -28.08 -27.17 17.28
C SER A 15 -27.19 -26.49 18.33
N LEU A 16 -25.87 -26.51 18.08
CA LEU A 16 -24.93 -25.56 18.64
C LEU A 16 -25.08 -24.23 17.89
N THR A 17 -25.81 -23.28 18.47
CA THR A 17 -25.70 -21.87 18.09
C THR A 17 -24.35 -21.37 18.59
N ALA A 18 -23.34 -21.42 17.72
CA ALA A 18 -22.10 -20.70 17.91
C ALA A 18 -22.39 -19.21 17.76
N CYS A 19 -22.34 -18.48 18.87
CA CYS A 19 -22.22 -17.03 18.88
C CYS A 19 -20.78 -16.71 18.41
N PRO A 20 -20.56 -16.03 17.28
CA PRO A 20 -19.26 -15.42 17.04
C PRO A 20 -19.14 -14.31 18.09
N GLY A 21 -18.25 -14.52 19.04
CA GLY A 21 -17.98 -13.58 20.10
C GLY A 21 -17.69 -12.19 19.55
N GLY A 22 -18.23 -11.17 20.23
CA GLY A 22 -17.80 -9.79 20.07
C GLY A 22 -16.31 -9.71 20.35
N GLY A 23 -15.53 -9.51 19.28
CA GLY A 23 -14.15 -9.07 19.34
C GLY A 23 -14.12 -7.55 19.37
N SER A 24 -13.49 -7.03 20.41
CA SER A 24 -13.22 -5.62 20.66
C SER A 24 -12.67 -4.89 19.44
N GLY A 25 -13.10 -3.64 19.26
CA GLY A 25 -12.49 -2.70 18.32
C GLY A 25 -10.99 -2.58 18.57
N GLY A 26 -10.21 -3.00 17.58
CA GLY A 26 -8.81 -2.66 17.41
C GLY A 26 -8.69 -1.98 16.04
N GLY A 27 -7.89 -0.90 15.97
CA GLY A 27 -7.64 -0.16 14.74
C GLY A 27 -7.27 -1.10 13.59
N ALA A 28 -7.76 -0.79 12.40
CA ALA A 28 -7.50 -1.56 11.20
C ALA A 28 -6.07 -1.32 10.73
N ASP A 29 -5.09 -2.00 11.33
CA ASP A 29 -3.73 -2.06 10.80
C ASP A 29 -3.76 -3.00 9.58
N GLY A 30 -3.88 -2.41 8.38
CA GLY A 30 -4.00 -3.11 7.11
C GLY A 30 -2.67 -3.64 6.58
N ASN A 31 -1.87 -4.29 7.42
CA ASN A 31 -0.54 -4.75 7.04
C ASN A 31 -0.61 -6.07 6.25
N SER A 32 -0.08 -6.10 5.03
CA SER A 32 0.02 -7.33 4.23
C SER A 32 1.48 -7.54 3.83
N PRO A 33 2.29 -8.20 4.70
CA PRO A 33 3.70 -8.49 4.38
C PRO A 33 3.86 -9.49 3.24
N PHE A 34 2.78 -10.12 2.76
CA PHE A 34 2.74 -10.94 1.54
C PHE A 34 1.30 -10.90 1.01
N GLY A 35 1.10 -10.38 -0.21
CA GLY A 35 -0.21 -10.32 -0.84
C GLY A 35 -0.58 -8.96 -1.43
N ALA A 36 0.27 -7.95 -1.30
CA ALA A 36 0.13 -6.75 -2.09
C ALA A 36 0.43 -7.05 -3.56
N SER A 37 -0.33 -6.44 -4.46
CA SER A 37 -0.10 -6.56 -5.90
C SER A 37 -0.50 -5.28 -6.61
N GLY A 38 0.29 -4.93 -7.62
CA GLY A 38 0.08 -3.74 -8.43
C GLY A 38 1.27 -3.46 -9.32
N ILE A 39 1.04 -2.67 -10.36
CA ILE A 39 2.10 -2.14 -11.21
C ILE A 39 1.90 -0.63 -11.27
N ILE A 40 2.98 0.09 -10.97
CA ILE A 40 3.05 1.54 -11.16
C ILE A 40 3.89 1.78 -12.40
N SER A 41 3.27 2.27 -13.47
CA SER A 41 3.97 2.70 -14.68
C SER A 41 4.67 4.03 -14.46
N LEU A 42 5.86 4.14 -15.02
CA LEU A 42 6.75 5.30 -14.95
C LEU A 42 6.89 5.88 -16.36
N ASN A 43 6.71 7.19 -16.48
CA ASN A 43 6.92 7.89 -17.75
C ASN A 43 7.67 9.20 -17.54
N GLY A 44 8.83 9.34 -18.16
CA GLY A 44 9.69 10.52 -18.01
C GLY A 44 11.09 10.21 -18.49
N THR A 45 11.98 11.21 -18.46
CA THR A 45 13.36 11.05 -18.94
C THR A 45 14.12 10.00 -18.13
N ASP A 46 13.91 9.98 -16.82
CA ASP A 46 14.56 9.06 -15.88
C ASP A 46 14.17 7.58 -16.09
N ALA A 47 13.03 7.31 -16.75
CA ALA A 47 12.57 5.95 -17.05
C ALA A 47 13.59 5.15 -17.90
N ASN A 48 14.43 5.84 -18.69
CA ASN A 48 15.51 5.19 -19.44
C ASN A 48 16.59 4.57 -18.53
N SER A 49 16.74 5.08 -17.31
CA SER A 49 17.75 4.65 -16.34
C SER A 49 17.19 3.70 -15.28
N ILE A 50 15.93 3.91 -14.88
CA ILE A 50 15.29 3.16 -13.78
C ILE A 50 14.26 2.11 -14.26
N GLY A 51 13.90 2.14 -15.54
CA GLY A 51 12.83 1.32 -16.13
C GLY A 51 11.48 2.03 -16.19
N ASP A 52 10.52 1.41 -16.90
CA ASP A 52 9.19 1.97 -17.18
C ASP A 52 8.11 1.53 -16.19
N SER A 53 8.44 0.70 -15.20
CA SER A 53 7.46 0.16 -14.26
C SER A 53 8.08 -0.30 -12.94
N LEU A 54 7.32 -0.12 -11.85
CA LEU A 54 7.58 -0.69 -10.55
C LEU A 54 6.56 -1.81 -10.27
N VAL A 55 7.05 -3.00 -9.99
CA VAL A 55 6.21 -4.14 -9.59
C VAL A 55 6.12 -4.15 -8.07
N VAL A 56 4.91 -3.95 -7.54
CA VAL A 56 4.69 -3.89 -6.09
C VAL A 56 4.57 -5.28 -5.51
N ALA A 57 5.27 -5.50 -4.40
CA ALA A 57 5.19 -6.74 -3.63
C ALA A 57 4.76 -6.50 -2.17
N GLU A 58 5.05 -5.31 -1.63
CA GLU A 58 4.81 -4.97 -0.22
C GLU A 58 3.98 -3.70 -0.11
N VAL A 59 2.92 -3.74 0.71
CA VAL A 59 2.19 -2.55 1.10
C VAL A 59 1.85 -2.58 2.58
N ARG A 60 2.12 -1.44 3.23
CA ARG A 60 1.78 -1.20 4.63
C ARG A 60 0.98 0.06 4.72
N ALA A 61 -0.20 -0.02 5.32
CA ALA A 61 -1.08 1.13 5.49
C ALA A 61 -1.38 1.36 6.96
N VAL A 62 -1.24 2.61 7.39
CA VAL A 62 -1.48 3.03 8.76
C VAL A 62 -2.48 4.17 8.72
N ALA A 63 -3.68 3.88 9.23
CA ALA A 63 -4.69 4.89 9.49
C ALA A 63 -4.32 5.61 10.78
N GLN A 64 -4.09 6.92 10.70
CA GLN A 64 -3.64 7.72 11.83
C GLN A 64 -4.81 8.41 12.53
N SER A 65 -4.52 9.03 13.69
CA SER A 65 -5.49 9.84 14.42
C SER A 65 -5.82 11.15 13.67
N ALA A 66 -6.89 11.84 14.06
CA ALA A 66 -7.35 13.08 13.41
C ALA A 66 -6.31 14.23 13.34
N SER A 67 -5.20 14.16 14.08
CA SER A 67 -4.12 15.16 14.05
C SER A 67 -2.94 14.78 13.14
N LEU A 68 -2.94 13.61 12.52
CA LEU A 68 -1.86 13.12 11.66
C LEU A 68 -2.45 12.56 10.35
N PRO A 69 -1.78 12.75 9.20
CA PRO A 69 -2.24 12.17 7.94
C PRO A 69 -2.11 10.66 7.97
N ASP A 70 -3.04 9.98 7.30
CA ASP A 70 -2.89 8.57 6.96
C ASP A 70 -1.65 8.39 6.08
N TYR A 71 -1.03 7.21 6.16
CA TYR A 71 0.09 6.91 5.27
C TYR A 71 0.10 5.47 4.77
N VAL A 72 0.65 5.32 3.58
CA VAL A 72 0.91 4.03 2.94
C VAL A 72 2.36 3.98 2.52
N VAL A 73 3.03 2.90 2.87
CA VAL A 73 4.37 2.54 2.39
C VAL A 73 4.21 1.45 1.35
N ILE A 74 4.77 1.66 0.17
CA ILE A 74 4.73 0.76 -0.99
C ILE A 74 6.16 0.42 -1.35
N GLY A 75 6.46 -0.85 -1.54
CA GLY A 75 7.82 -1.26 -1.87
C GLY A 75 7.92 -2.49 -2.75
N SER A 76 9.13 -2.72 -3.23
CA SER A 76 9.56 -3.99 -3.81
C SER A 76 9.61 -5.09 -2.75
N GLU A 77 9.80 -6.33 -3.19
CA GLU A 77 9.96 -7.48 -2.29
C GLU A 77 11.10 -7.23 -1.28
N GLY A 78 10.89 -7.59 -0.02
CA GLY A 78 11.87 -7.40 1.05
C GLY A 78 11.86 -6.02 1.72
N THR A 79 10.89 -5.15 1.42
CA THR A 79 10.74 -3.84 2.10
C THR A 79 10.16 -4.00 3.51
N THR A 80 10.85 -3.50 4.55
CA THR A 80 10.45 -3.62 5.98
C THR A 80 10.12 -2.28 6.65
N ASP A 81 9.39 -2.33 7.78
CA ASP A 81 8.97 -1.16 8.60
C ASP A 81 10.14 -0.38 9.21
N GLU A 82 11.23 -1.07 9.52
CA GLU A 82 12.49 -0.49 9.95
C GLU A 82 13.33 -0.31 8.69
N GLU A 83 13.81 0.93 8.49
CA GLU A 83 15.00 1.30 7.70
C GLU A 83 15.58 0.11 6.93
N ILE A 84 15.09 -0.11 5.70
CA ILE A 84 15.57 -1.10 4.71
C ILE A 84 16.48 -2.16 5.37
N ASP A 85 15.94 -3.25 5.94
CA ASP A 85 16.78 -4.30 6.54
C ASP A 85 17.68 -4.88 5.43
N PRO A 86 18.97 -4.51 5.36
CA PRO A 86 19.80 -4.77 4.20
C PRO A 86 20.10 -6.25 4.01
N ILE A 87 19.80 -7.08 5.03
CA ILE A 87 20.16 -8.49 5.07
C ILE A 87 19.18 -9.34 4.26
N ASN A 88 17.92 -8.91 4.10
CA ASN A 88 16.85 -9.73 3.52
C ASN A 88 16.27 -9.19 2.21
N ILE A 89 16.97 -8.26 1.54
CA ILE A 89 16.51 -7.67 0.28
C ILE A 89 16.88 -8.60 -0.89
N PRO A 90 15.91 -9.07 -1.69
CA PRO A 90 16.17 -9.95 -2.83
C PRO A 90 17.09 -9.33 -3.88
N ASP A 91 16.97 -8.02 -4.13
CA ASP A 91 17.87 -7.25 -4.99
C ASP A 91 18.17 -5.87 -4.39
N PRO A 92 19.25 -5.73 -3.60
CA PRO A 92 19.61 -4.44 -3.00
C PRO A 92 20.10 -3.40 -4.01
N ASN A 93 20.31 -3.78 -5.29
CA ASN A 93 20.69 -2.87 -6.36
C ASN A 93 19.49 -2.39 -7.17
N ASN A 94 18.35 -3.08 -7.10
CA ASN A 94 17.12 -2.72 -7.79
C ASN A 94 15.93 -2.85 -6.84
N MET A 95 15.57 -1.74 -6.21
CA MET A 95 14.48 -1.69 -5.23
C MET A 95 13.81 -0.33 -5.25
N PHE A 96 12.62 -0.23 -4.67
CA PHE A 96 11.97 1.05 -4.50
C PHE A 96 11.19 1.11 -3.19
N LEU A 97 11.03 2.34 -2.70
CA LEU A 97 10.23 2.69 -1.54
C LEU A 97 9.44 3.95 -1.87
N ILE A 98 8.12 3.88 -1.72
CA ILE A 98 7.22 5.03 -1.88
C ILE A 98 6.45 5.19 -0.58
N VAL A 99 6.58 6.35 0.04
CA VAL A 99 5.74 6.76 1.17
C VAL A 99 4.74 7.76 0.64
N VAL A 100 3.46 7.45 0.80
CA VAL A 100 2.34 8.30 0.41
C VAL A 100 1.60 8.74 1.66
N ASN A 101 1.33 10.04 1.78
CA ASN A 101 0.48 10.59 2.82
C ASN A 101 -0.80 11.18 2.22
N GLN A 102 -1.93 10.98 2.88
CA GLN A 102 -3.20 11.63 2.53
C GLN A 102 -4.00 11.99 3.79
N ASN A 103 -5.13 12.67 3.63
CA ASN A 103 -6.03 13.09 4.71
C ASN A 103 -5.37 14.04 5.72
N PHE A 104 -4.64 15.04 5.21
CA PHE A 104 -4.01 16.06 6.04
C PHE A 104 -5.05 16.88 6.83
N PRO A 105 -4.86 17.10 8.16
CA PRO A 105 -5.86 17.76 9.01
C PRO A 105 -6.18 19.21 8.61
N THR A 106 -5.24 19.93 7.98
CA THR A 106 -5.33 21.37 7.72
C THR A 106 -5.75 21.71 6.28
N GLY A 107 -6.15 20.73 5.47
CA GLY A 107 -6.74 20.92 4.14
C GLY A 107 -5.90 21.68 3.12
N SER A 108 -4.65 22.02 3.44
CA SER A 108 -3.75 22.82 2.61
C SER A 108 -2.94 21.97 1.63
N ILE A 109 -2.89 20.66 1.86
CA ILE A 109 -2.16 19.66 1.08
C ILE A 109 -3.13 18.51 0.86
N ASN A 110 -3.29 18.07 -0.38
CA ASN A 110 -4.20 16.98 -0.71
C ASN A 110 -3.53 15.63 -0.46
N SER A 111 -2.31 15.49 -0.96
CA SER A 111 -1.49 14.29 -0.83
C SER A 111 -0.01 14.66 -0.90
N ALA A 112 0.83 13.86 -0.25
CA ALA A 112 2.28 14.00 -0.35
C ALA A 112 2.91 12.66 -0.73
N ILE A 113 4.07 12.73 -1.38
CA ILE A 113 4.88 11.56 -1.72
C ILE A 113 6.34 11.82 -1.37
N SER A 114 7.01 10.78 -0.89
CA SER A 114 8.46 10.68 -0.84
C SER A 114 8.82 9.34 -1.46
N MET A 115 9.60 9.36 -2.53
CA MET A 115 9.92 8.16 -3.29
C MET A 115 11.43 8.04 -3.50
N THR A 116 11.96 6.84 -3.27
CA THR A 116 13.32 6.48 -3.65
C THR A 116 13.25 5.23 -4.52
N ILE A 117 13.89 5.30 -5.68
CA ILE A 117 14.11 4.16 -6.57
C ILE A 117 15.61 3.96 -6.64
N ARG A 118 16.09 2.78 -6.26
CA ARG A 118 17.46 2.35 -6.52
C ARG A 118 17.45 1.50 -7.78
N ALA A 119 18.24 1.88 -8.78
CA ALA A 119 18.41 1.12 -10.00
C ALA A 119 19.90 0.96 -10.31
N ASN A 120 20.34 -0.28 -10.51
CA ASN A 120 21.75 -0.63 -10.70
C ASN A 120 22.68 -0.02 -9.63
N GLY A 121 22.21 0.04 -8.37
CA GLY A 121 22.97 0.58 -7.24
C GLY A 121 23.04 2.12 -7.17
N VAL A 122 22.32 2.84 -8.04
CA VAL A 122 22.20 4.29 -8.01
C VAL A 122 20.84 4.69 -7.45
N ASP A 123 20.83 5.62 -6.49
CA ASP A 123 19.61 6.14 -5.88
C ASP A 123 19.04 7.32 -6.68
N TYR A 124 17.74 7.28 -6.91
CA TYR A 124 16.96 8.35 -7.51
C TYR A 124 15.87 8.73 -6.52
N SER A 125 15.95 9.94 -5.96
CA SER A 125 15.00 10.45 -4.99
C SER A 125 14.04 11.43 -5.64
N TYR A 126 12.76 11.32 -5.28
CA TYR A 126 11.69 12.09 -5.88
C TYR A 126 10.73 12.66 -4.83
N ILE A 127 10.24 13.85 -5.10
CA ILE A 127 9.25 14.58 -4.31
C ILE A 127 8.09 15.03 -5.20
N CYS A 128 7.00 15.54 -4.63
CA CYS A 128 5.85 16.00 -5.42
C CYS A 128 6.25 17.11 -6.40
N TYR A 129 5.75 17.00 -7.64
CA TYR A 129 5.76 18.08 -8.61
C TYR A 129 4.32 18.46 -8.96
N ASN A 130 3.93 19.69 -8.60
CA ASN A 130 2.63 20.24 -8.92
C ASN A 130 2.76 21.74 -9.22
N PRO A 131 2.64 22.16 -10.49
CA PRO A 131 2.84 23.55 -10.88
C PRO A 131 1.99 24.53 -10.08
N GLY A 132 2.64 25.46 -9.38
CA GLY A 132 1.97 26.48 -8.57
C GLY A 132 1.61 26.05 -7.13
N ALA A 133 1.97 24.83 -6.73
CA ALA A 133 1.85 24.34 -5.35
C ALA A 133 3.23 24.17 -4.69
N SER A 134 3.23 23.83 -3.40
CA SER A 134 4.45 23.46 -2.67
C SER A 134 4.94 22.07 -3.04
N TYR A 135 6.25 21.80 -2.91
CA TYR A 135 6.90 20.49 -3.16
C TYR A 135 6.41 19.31 -2.31
N ILE A 136 5.50 19.56 -1.38
CA ILE A 136 4.85 18.56 -0.53
C ILE A 136 3.42 18.23 -0.99
N ASP A 137 2.87 18.95 -1.97
CA ASP A 137 1.50 18.76 -2.47
C ASP A 137 1.51 18.16 -3.88
N CYS A 138 1.23 16.88 -3.96
CA CYS A 138 1.10 16.12 -5.21
C CYS A 138 -0.24 16.38 -5.92
N GLY A 139 -1.08 17.27 -5.37
CA GLY A 139 -2.41 17.53 -5.90
C GLY A 139 -3.36 16.36 -5.66
N SER A 140 -4.33 16.18 -6.56
CA SER A 140 -5.43 15.22 -6.40
C SER A 140 -5.24 13.89 -7.14
N GLY A 141 -4.07 13.66 -7.76
CA GLY A 141 -3.81 12.46 -8.55
C GLY A 141 -3.60 11.19 -7.71
N ILE A 142 -3.40 11.34 -6.40
CA ILE A 142 -3.21 10.24 -5.46
C ILE A 142 -4.50 10.01 -4.69
N ASN A 143 -4.94 8.75 -4.62
CA ASN A 143 -6.05 8.33 -3.77
C ASN A 143 -5.71 7.09 -2.97
N VAL A 144 -5.74 7.22 -1.65
CA VAL A 144 -5.49 6.21 -0.62
C VAL A 144 -6.83 5.85 0.01
N ASN A 145 -7.23 4.58 -0.13
CA ASN A 145 -8.37 4.03 0.56
C ASN A 145 -7.93 2.82 1.40
N ILE A 146 -7.62 3.07 2.68
CA ILE A 146 -7.18 2.02 3.60
C ILE A 146 -8.29 1.00 3.86
N ALA A 147 -9.56 1.43 3.88
CA ALA A 147 -10.69 0.53 4.12
C ALA A 147 -10.91 -0.45 2.95
N GLU A 148 -10.73 0.01 1.71
CA GLU A 148 -10.75 -0.84 0.51
C GLU A 148 -9.39 -1.47 0.19
N LYS A 149 -8.37 -1.20 1.00
CA LYS A 149 -6.98 -1.63 0.82
C LYS A 149 -6.44 -1.35 -0.58
N LYS A 150 -6.57 -0.09 -0.99
CA LYS A 150 -6.26 0.33 -2.35
C LYS A 150 -5.55 1.68 -2.36
N VAL A 151 -4.57 1.79 -3.24
CA VAL A 151 -3.92 3.05 -3.61
C VAL A 151 -3.99 3.19 -5.11
N SER A 152 -4.19 4.41 -5.60
CA SER A 152 -4.18 4.70 -7.03
C SER A 152 -3.44 6.00 -7.33
N PHE A 153 -2.71 5.98 -8.43
CA PHE A 153 -1.98 7.10 -9.00
C PHE A 153 -2.55 7.39 -10.38
N VAL A 154 -3.02 8.62 -10.59
CA VAL A 154 -3.58 9.08 -11.86
C VAL A 154 -2.88 10.38 -12.26
N ASN A 155 -1.97 10.29 -13.22
CA ASN A 155 -1.14 11.39 -13.72
C ASN A 155 -0.45 12.16 -12.58
N VAL A 156 0.18 11.43 -11.65
CA VAL A 156 0.91 12.03 -10.54
C VAL A 156 2.32 12.34 -11.00
N ASP A 157 2.71 13.60 -10.91
CA ASP A 157 4.06 14.04 -11.27
C ASP A 157 4.94 14.15 -10.03
N VAL A 158 6.15 13.63 -10.17
CA VAL A 158 7.20 13.76 -9.18
C VAL A 158 8.46 14.28 -9.83
N GLU A 159 9.23 15.08 -9.09
CA GLU A 159 10.48 15.69 -9.55
C GLU A 159 11.66 15.00 -8.87
N ASN A 160 12.65 14.63 -9.67
CA ASN A 160 13.93 14.13 -9.18
C ASN A 160 14.68 15.25 -8.45
N THR A 161 15.09 15.00 -7.20
CA THR A 161 15.69 16.03 -6.34
C THR A 161 17.09 16.47 -6.80
N ASP A 162 17.77 15.66 -7.60
CA ASP A 162 19.12 15.92 -8.08
C ASP A 162 19.15 16.49 -9.51
N SER A 163 18.29 15.96 -10.40
CA SER A 163 18.30 16.32 -11.83
C SER A 163 17.20 17.31 -12.23
N SER A 164 16.17 17.52 -11.39
CA SER A 164 14.93 18.23 -11.72
C SER A 164 14.14 17.63 -12.90
N GLU A 165 14.45 16.40 -13.30
CA GLU A 165 13.65 15.67 -14.30
C GLU A 165 12.30 15.24 -13.70
N ILE A 166 11.26 15.28 -14.52
CA ILE A 166 9.90 14.92 -14.10
C ILE A 166 9.61 13.47 -14.49
N LEU A 167 9.13 12.71 -13.52
CA LEU A 167 8.62 11.35 -13.69
C LEU A 167 7.13 11.34 -13.38
N ARG A 168 6.34 10.74 -14.29
CA ARG A 168 4.90 10.60 -14.15
C ARG A 168 4.52 9.18 -13.75
N LEU A 169 3.73 9.08 -12.69
CA LEU A 169 3.26 7.82 -12.11
C LEU A 169 1.80 7.59 -12.51
N ASN A 170 1.52 6.38 -12.99
CA ASN A 170 0.16 5.87 -13.16
C ASN A 170 0.08 4.42 -12.71
N GLY A 171 -0.92 4.07 -11.92
CA GLY A 171 -1.09 2.70 -11.50
C GLY A 171 -2.09 2.52 -10.37
N GLU A 172 -2.31 1.27 -10.03
CA GLU A 172 -3.17 0.85 -8.93
C GLU A 172 -2.48 -0.27 -8.16
N VAL A 173 -2.59 -0.19 -6.84
CA VAL A 173 -2.02 -1.13 -5.90
C VAL A 173 -3.09 -1.55 -4.91
N SER A 174 -3.15 -2.86 -4.62
CA SER A 174 -4.10 -3.47 -3.69
C SER A 174 -3.41 -4.43 -2.73
N TRP A 175 -3.97 -4.65 -1.53
CA TRP A 175 -3.44 -5.56 -0.50
C TRP A 175 -4.54 -6.12 0.43
#